data_AF-A0A957QNW4-F1
#
_entry.id   AF-A0A957QNW4-F1
#
_cell.length_a   1.000
_cell.length_b   1.000
_cell.length_c   1.000
_cell.angle_alpha   90.00
_cell.angle_beta   90.00
_cell.angle_gamma   90.00
#
_symmetry.space_group_name_H-M   'P 1'
#
loop_
_entity.id
_entity.type
_entity.pdbx_description
1 polymer ?
#
loop_
_entity_poly.entity_id
_entity_poly.type
_entity_poly.pdbx_seq_one_letter_code
_entity_poly.pdbx_strand_id
1 'polypeptide(L)'
;MPAVNIFLAHQRFDSATALNRFVFSTNGQPARFLQEVGFTRFDPEHIQIVFNTKADSIYELLQDTPDFHCWGYKVRHMAGLYDAAILVYEPNQMRTPEASSLYYVGRLVYKFPD
;
A
#
# COMPACT_ATOMS: atom_id res chain seq x y z
N MET A 1 -12.48 7.60 11.88
CA MET A 1 -11.10 8.08 12.02
C MET A 1 -10.35 7.68 10.76
N PRO A 2 -9.60 8.60 10.14
CA PRO A 2 -8.83 8.32 8.93
C PRO A 2 -7.93 7.10 9.14
N ALA A 3 -7.81 6.30 8.09
CA ALA A 3 -7.00 5.10 8.12
C ALA A 3 -6.32 4.87 6.77
N VAL A 4 -5.19 4.19 6.81
CA VAL A 4 -4.47 3.71 5.63
C VAL A 4 -4.37 2.19 5.69
N ASN A 5 -4.61 1.54 4.56
CA ASN A 5 -4.36 0.12 4.40
C ASN A 5 -3.04 -0.04 3.64
N ILE A 6 -2.15 -0.89 4.15
CA ILE A 6 -0.79 -1.03 3.60
C ILE A 6 -0.58 -2.44 3.08
N PHE A 7 -0.10 -2.52 1.84
CA PHE A 7 0.33 -3.74 1.18
C PHE A 7 1.80 -3.62 0.82
N LEU A 8 2.57 -4.68 1.04
CA LEU A 8 4.00 -4.72 0.78
C LEU A 8 4.37 -5.82 -0.19
N ALA A 9 5.46 -5.61 -0.92
CA ALA A 9 6.10 -6.62 -1.76
C ALA A 9 7.62 -6.59 -1.59
N HIS A 10 8.23 -7.74 -1.84
CA HIS A 10 9.67 -7.89 -1.99
C HIS A 10 9.95 -8.67 -3.29
N GLN A 11 10.83 -8.16 -4.14
CA GLN A 11 11.28 -8.74 -5.41
C GLN A 11 10.16 -9.14 -6.36
N ARG A 12 8.98 -8.55 -6.19
CA ARG A 12 7.82 -8.83 -7.03
C ARG A 12 7.80 -8.01 -8.31
N PHE A 13 8.26 -6.77 -8.22
CA PHE A 13 8.24 -5.82 -9.32
C PHE A 13 9.68 -5.49 -9.71
N ASP A 14 9.95 -5.48 -11.01
CA ASP A 14 11.25 -5.11 -11.56
C ASP A 14 11.43 -3.59 -11.71
N SER A 15 10.33 -2.84 -11.56
CA SER A 15 10.28 -1.41 -11.83
C SER A 15 9.05 -0.74 -11.21
N ALA A 16 9.15 0.56 -10.97
CA ALA A 16 8.01 1.40 -10.59
C ALA A 16 6.88 1.36 -11.64
N THR A 17 7.23 1.23 -12.93
CA THR A 17 6.25 1.08 -14.02
C THR A 17 5.48 -0.23 -13.92
N ALA A 18 6.13 -1.35 -13.60
CA ALA A 18 5.46 -2.63 -13.39
C ALA A 18 4.52 -2.58 -12.19
N LEU A 19 4.94 -1.97 -11.08
CA LEU A 19 4.07 -1.72 -9.93
C LEU A 19 2.87 -0.86 -10.32
N ASN A 20 3.09 0.24 -11.04
CA ASN A 20 2.02 1.13 -11.47
C ASN A 20 0.97 0.40 -12.33
N ARG A 21 1.39 -0.41 -13.32
CA ARG A 21 0.47 -1.23 -14.14
C ARG A 21 -0.27 -2.31 -13.35
N PHE A 22 0.34 -2.79 -12.27
CA PHE A 22 -0.32 -3.75 -11.39
C PHE A 22 -1.48 -3.11 -10.60
N VAL A 23 -1.32 -1.85 -10.21
CA VAL A 23 -2.30 -1.08 -9.41
C VAL A 23 -3.34 -0.37 -10.27
N PHE A 24 -2.91 0.24 -11.37
CA PHE A 24 -3.73 1.07 -12.23
C PHE A 24 -3.86 0.44 -13.61
N SER A 25 -5.09 0.40 -14.12
CA SER A 25 -5.36 -0.06 -15.47
C SER A 25 -4.86 0.93 -16.49
N THR A 26 -4.25 0.44 -17.56
CA THR A 26 -3.88 1.26 -18.72
C THR A 26 -4.80 1.06 -19.92
N ASN A 27 -5.77 0.15 -19.85
CA ASN A 27 -6.57 -0.30 -21.00
C ASN A 27 -8.07 -0.51 -20.68
N GLY A 28 -8.57 0.08 -19.60
CA GLY A 28 -9.98 -0.03 -19.19
C GLY A 28 -10.37 -1.37 -18.57
N GLN A 29 -9.45 -2.33 -18.43
CA GLN A 29 -9.67 -3.57 -17.68
C GLN A 29 -9.28 -3.39 -16.21
N PRO A 30 -10.00 -3.94 -15.22
CA PRO A 30 -9.61 -3.83 -13.82
C PRO A 30 -8.16 -4.27 -13.61
N ALA A 31 -7.36 -3.42 -12.97
CA ALA A 31 -5.99 -3.77 -12.63
C ALA A 31 -5.96 -4.99 -11.70
N ARG A 32 -4.89 -5.79 -11.76
CA ARG A 32 -4.79 -7.03 -10.98
C ARG A 32 -4.91 -6.77 -9.47
N PHE A 33 -4.39 -5.65 -8.98
CA PHE A 33 -4.58 -5.24 -7.59
C PHE A 33 -6.06 -5.11 -7.20
N LEU A 34 -6.90 -4.55 -8.06
CA LEU A 34 -8.33 -4.38 -7.79
C LEU A 34 -9.06 -5.72 -7.67
N GLN A 35 -8.67 -6.68 -8.51
CA GLN A 35 -9.22 -8.03 -8.49
C GLN A 35 -8.82 -8.78 -7.22
N GLU A 36 -7.56 -8.65 -6.80
CA GLU A 36 -7.02 -9.36 -5.63
C GLU A 36 -7.55 -8.81 -4.30
N VAL A 37 -7.77 -7.50 -4.23
CA VAL A 37 -8.14 -6.82 -2.98
C VAL A 37 -9.66 -6.66 -2.83
N GLY A 38 -10.42 -6.73 -3.92
CA GLY A 38 -11.88 -6.71 -3.87
C GLY A 38 -12.44 -5.38 -3.38
N PHE A 39 -12.11 -4.28 -4.06
CA PHE A 39 -12.61 -2.95 -3.73
C PHE A 39 -14.14 -2.87 -3.87
N THR A 40 -14.81 -2.31 -2.86
CA THR A 40 -16.21 -1.91 -2.93
C THR A 40 -16.38 -0.44 -3.30
N ARG A 41 -15.36 0.38 -3.01
CA ARG A 41 -15.24 1.77 -3.47
C ARG A 41 -13.80 2.03 -3.86
N PHE A 42 -13.58 2.46 -5.10
CA PHE A 42 -12.28 2.72 -5.66
C PHE A 42 -12.17 4.18 -6.14
N ASP A 43 -11.12 4.85 -5.69
CA ASP A 43 -10.70 6.18 -6.05
C ASP A 43 -9.16 6.15 -6.21
N PRO A 44 -8.66 6.25 -7.45
CA PRO A 44 -7.23 6.14 -7.74
C PRO A 44 -6.41 7.31 -7.17
N GLU A 45 -7.01 8.48 -6.92
CA GLU A 45 -6.31 9.64 -6.35
C GLU A 45 -5.93 9.41 -4.89
N HIS A 46 -6.59 8.45 -4.23
CA HIS A 46 -6.36 8.07 -2.83
C HIS A 46 -5.55 6.77 -2.71
N ILE A 47 -4.74 6.46 -3.73
CA ILE A 47 -3.79 5.36 -3.73
C ILE A 47 -2.41 5.90 -4.01
N GLN A 48 -1.46 5.54 -3.15
CA GLN A 48 -0.06 5.82 -3.35
C GLN A 48 0.71 4.53 -3.55
N ILE A 49 1.67 4.57 -4.48
CA ILE A 49 2.63 3.50 -4.69
C ILE A 49 4.02 3.99 -4.32
N VAL A 50 4.81 3.13 -3.68
CA VAL A 50 6.22 3.38 -3.35
C VAL A 50 7.02 2.23 -3.94
N PHE A 51 8.13 2.55 -4.61
CA PHE A 51 9.04 1.56 -5.17
C PHE A 51 10.48 2.03 -5.00
N ASN A 52 11.31 1.18 -4.42
CA ASN A 52 12.76 1.35 -4.30
C ASN A 52 13.47 0.20 -5.03
N THR A 53 14.62 0.51 -5.63
CA THR A 53 15.47 -0.51 -6.29
C THR A 53 16.17 -1.43 -5.29
N LYS A 54 16.21 -1.04 -4.01
CA LYS A 54 16.74 -1.82 -2.91
C LYS A 54 15.65 -2.02 -1.87
N ALA A 55 15.59 -3.22 -1.31
CA ALA A 55 14.67 -3.53 -0.23
C ALA A 55 15.17 -2.95 1.10
N ASP A 56 14.28 -2.33 1.84
CA ASP A 56 14.52 -1.70 3.14
C ASP A 56 13.44 -2.12 4.15
N SER A 57 13.63 -1.73 5.42
CA SER A 57 12.57 -1.92 6.42
C SER A 57 11.32 -1.14 6.04
N ILE A 58 10.14 -1.59 6.48
CA ILE A 58 8.87 -0.88 6.21
C ILE A 58 8.91 0.58 6.68
N TYR A 59 9.61 0.86 7.78
CA TYR A 59 9.73 2.20 8.33
C TYR A 59 10.49 3.11 7.36
N GLU A 60 11.68 2.68 6.93
CA GLU A 60 12.52 3.44 6.00
C GLU A 60 11.86 3.60 4.62
N LEU A 61 11.17 2.55 4.14
CA LEU A 61 10.46 2.58 2.86
C LEU A 61 9.33 3.61 2.84
N LEU A 62 8.64 3.82 3.97
CA LEU A 62 7.42 4.61 4.03
C LEU A 62 7.56 5.97 4.72
N GLN A 63 8.73 6.30 5.28
CA GLN A 63 8.90 7.49 6.13
C GLN A 63 8.55 8.82 5.45
N ASP A 64 8.69 8.89 4.12
CA ASP A 64 8.40 10.07 3.31
C ASP A 64 6.96 10.10 2.77
N THR A 65 6.13 9.12 3.12
CA THR A 65 4.73 9.09 2.68
C THR A 65 3.87 10.09 3.46
N PRO A 66 2.78 10.61 2.86
CA PRO A 66 1.85 11.49 3.53
C PRO A 66 1.34 10.87 4.83
N ASP A 67 1.24 11.73 5.84
CA ASP A 67 0.75 11.40 7.18
C ASP A 67 1.51 10.27 7.90
N PHE A 68 2.72 9.90 7.44
CA PHE A 68 3.50 8.85 8.10
C PHE A 68 3.68 9.10 9.60
N HIS A 69 3.81 10.36 10.02
CA HIS A 69 3.88 10.75 11.44
C HIS A 69 2.63 10.32 12.26
N CYS A 70 1.46 10.17 11.64
CA CYS A 70 0.20 9.78 12.31
C CYS A 70 0.09 8.27 12.56
N TRP A 71 0.83 7.41 11.84
CA TRP A 71 0.65 5.96 11.91
C TRP A 71 1.95 5.14 11.85
N GLY A 72 3.08 5.74 11.45
CA GLY A 72 4.38 5.09 11.25
C GLY A 72 4.94 4.41 12.49
N TYR A 73 4.56 4.87 13.69
CA TYR A 73 4.92 4.20 14.95
C TYR A 73 4.41 2.76 15.04
N LYS A 74 3.31 2.42 14.36
CA LYS A 74 2.72 1.07 14.34
C LYS A 74 3.57 0.08 13.54
N VAL A 75 4.40 0.55 12.62
CA VAL A 75 5.17 -0.30 11.71
C VAL A 75 6.67 -0.33 12.04
N ARG A 76 7.13 0.53 12.96
CA ARG A 76 8.54 0.71 13.31
C ARG A 76 9.28 -0.57 13.71
N HIS A 77 8.58 -1.53 14.31
CA HIS A 77 9.17 -2.77 14.81
C HIS A 77 8.79 -4.00 13.96
N MET A 78 8.14 -3.81 12.82
CA MET A 78 7.80 -4.92 11.94
C MET A 78 9.05 -5.44 11.25
N ALA A 79 9.25 -6.75 11.32
CA ALA A 79 10.35 -7.42 10.65
C ALA A 79 10.08 -7.59 9.15
N GLY A 80 11.15 -7.68 8.37
CA GLY A 80 11.09 -7.89 6.92
C GLY A 80 11.77 -6.77 6.14
N LEU A 81 12.14 -7.10 4.90
CA LEU A 81 12.64 -6.14 3.92
C LEU A 81 11.68 -6.12 2.73
N TYR A 82 11.37 -4.92 2.26
CA TYR A 82 10.39 -4.66 1.22
C TYR A 82 10.93 -3.60 0.28
N ASP A 83 10.68 -3.76 -1.02
CA ASP A 83 11.10 -2.83 -2.07
C ASP A 83 9.90 -2.14 -2.72
N ALA A 84 8.68 -2.58 -2.44
CA ALA A 84 7.47 -1.96 -2.95
C ALA A 84 6.38 -1.91 -1.88
N ALA A 85 5.59 -0.85 -1.93
CA ALA A 85 4.40 -0.69 -1.11
C ALA A 85 3.25 -0.06 -1.90
N ILE A 86 2.03 -0.40 -1.49
CA ILE A 86 0.80 0.25 -1.92
C ILE A 86 0.06 0.70 -0.68
N LEU A 87 -0.22 1.99 -0.61
CA LEU A 87 -0.98 2.62 0.45
C LEU A 87 -2.36 2.98 -0.12
N VAL A 88 -3.40 2.49 0.54
CA VAL A 88 -4.79 2.72 0.16
C VAL A 88 -5.45 3.54 1.26
N TYR A 89 -5.68 4.80 0.97
CA TYR A 89 -6.28 5.78 1.87
C TYR A 89 -7.80 5.82 1.72
N GLU A 90 -8.51 6.21 2.77
CA GLU A 90 -9.92 6.60 2.67
C GLU A 90 -10.09 7.70 1.60
N PRO A 91 -11.17 7.72 0.79
CA PRO A 91 -12.43 7.01 0.98
C PRO A 91 -12.48 5.62 0.34
N ASN A 92 -11.36 5.06 -0.13
CA ASN A 92 -11.32 3.69 -0.64
C ASN A 92 -11.84 2.68 0.39
N GLN A 93 -12.59 1.70 -0.09
CA GLN A 93 -13.10 0.60 0.73
C GLN A 93 -12.82 -0.72 0.04
N MET A 94 -12.38 -1.69 0.83
CA MET A 94 -11.94 -2.99 0.36
C MET A 94 -12.67 -4.06 1.17
N ARG A 95 -12.93 -5.20 0.55
CA ARG A 95 -13.20 -6.44 1.29
C ARG A 95 -11.89 -6.94 1.90
N THR A 96 -11.97 -7.75 2.96
CA THR A 96 -10.78 -8.40 3.51
C THR A 96 -10.02 -9.08 2.37
N PRO A 97 -8.74 -8.76 2.13
CA PRO A 97 -8.00 -9.34 1.03
C PRO A 97 -7.68 -10.81 1.36
N GLU A 98 -8.51 -11.75 0.89
CA GLU A 98 -8.39 -13.18 1.17
C GLU A 98 -7.37 -13.89 0.27
N ALA A 99 -6.93 -13.27 -0.82
CA ALA A 99 -6.02 -13.86 -1.81
C ALA A 99 -5.00 -12.86 -2.40
N SER A 100 -4.65 -11.80 -1.66
CA SER A 100 -3.65 -10.86 -2.17
C SER A 100 -2.30 -11.55 -2.28
N SER A 101 -1.66 -11.39 -3.44
CA SER A 101 -0.30 -11.85 -3.64
C SER A 101 0.73 -10.87 -3.03
N LEU A 102 0.25 -9.82 -2.35
CA LEU A 102 1.04 -8.89 -1.55
C LEU A 102 0.86 -9.21 -0.07
N TYR A 103 1.85 -8.86 0.73
CA TYR A 103 1.75 -8.95 2.19
C TYR A 103 0.86 -7.81 2.70
N TYR A 104 -0.32 -8.14 3.21
CA TYR A 104 -1.22 -7.17 3.82
C TYR A 104 -0.84 -6.91 5.27
N VAL A 105 -0.38 -5.69 5.56
CA VAL A 105 0.03 -5.25 6.91
C VAL A 105 -1.18 -5.04 7.80
N GLY A 106 -2.28 -4.54 7.22
CA GLY A 106 -3.50 -4.21 7.95
C GLY A 106 -3.97 -2.78 7.72
N ARG A 107 -5.08 -2.44 8.38
CA ARG A 107 -5.68 -1.11 8.41
C ARG A 107 -5.15 -0.33 9.62
N LEU A 108 -4.32 0.68 9.36
CA LEU A 108 -3.72 1.51 10.40
C LEU A 108 -4.54 2.79 10.59
N VAL A 109 -5.17 2.92 11.76
CA VAL A 109 -5.92 4.13 12.14
C VAL A 109 -4.94 5.21 12.60
N TYR A 110 -5.18 6.43 12.13
CA TYR A 110 -4.34 7.60 12.43
C TYR A 110 -4.44 7.96 13.91
N LYS A 111 -3.31 8.38 14.48
CA LYS A 111 -3.26 9.07 15.76
C LYS A 111 -2.72 10.48 15.50
N PHE A 112 -3.62 11.45 15.49
CA PHE A 112 -3.21 12.86 15.49
C PHE A 112 -2.66 13.20 16.88
N PRO A 113 -1.57 13.97 16.98
CA PRO A 113 -1.19 14.57 18.26
C PRO A 113 -2.34 15.47 18.75
N ASP A 114 -2.66 15.36 20.03
CA ASP A 114 -3.62 16.22 20.72
C ASP A 114 -3.15 17.69 20.74
#